data_AF-A0A318SEK1-F1
#
_entry.id   AF-A0A318SEK1-F1
#
_cell.length_a   1.000
_cell.length_b   1.000
_cell.length_c   1.000
_cell.angle_alpha   90.00
_cell.angle_beta   90.00
_cell.angle_gamma   90.00
#
_symmetry.space_group_name_H-M   'P 1'
#
loop_
_entity.id
_entity.type
_entity.pdbx_description
1 polymer ?
#
loop_
_entity_poly.entity_id
_entity_poly.type
_entity_poly.pdbx_seq_one_letter_code
_entity_poly.pdbx_strand_id
1 'polypeptide(L)' 'MSAPDALFDLAVNRAATLLRGARPTDEDAALREWHARTRFARRVPLHEVVARLTSRPPGDWHWSGGPNGAWRPGKARFP' A
#
# COMPACT_ATOMS: atom_id res chain seq x y z
N MET A 1 -10.52 -14.05 7.69
CA MET A 1 -9.99 -14.57 6.41
C MET A 1 -8.93 -13.58 5.96
N SER A 2 -7.68 -14.00 5.82
CA SER A 2 -6.65 -13.15 5.19
C SER A 2 -7.10 -12.79 3.78
N ALA A 3 -6.91 -11.52 3.39
CA ALA A 3 -6.97 -11.14 2.00
C ALA A 3 -5.97 -12.02 1.19
N PRO A 4 -6.28 -12.38 -0.06
CA PRO A 4 -5.30 -13.01 -0.93
C PRO A 4 -4.01 -12.18 -0.97
N ASP A 5 -2.83 -12.80 -0.97
CA ASP A 5 -1.54 -12.10 -0.93
C ASP A 5 -1.42 -11.02 -2.02
N ALA A 6 -1.92 -11.31 -3.22
CA ALA A 6 -1.97 -10.35 -4.32
C ALA A 6 -2.84 -9.10 -4.02
N LEU A 7 -3.90 -9.26 -3.22
CA LEU A 7 -4.75 -8.15 -2.79
C LEU A 7 -4.04 -7.28 -1.75
N PHE A 8 -3.25 -7.88 -0.86
CA PHE A 8 -2.40 -7.16 0.07
C PHE A 8 -1.33 -6.36 -0.70
N ASP A 9 -0.63 -7.00 -1.62
CA ASP A 9 0.38 -6.35 -2.48
C ASP A 9 -0.23 -5.17 -3.24
N LEU A 10 -1.41 -5.35 -3.83
CA LEU A 10 -2.13 -4.30 -4.54
C LEU A 10 -2.49 -3.12 -3.60
N ALA A 11 -2.96 -3.40 -2.38
CA ALA A 11 -3.31 -2.36 -1.42
C ALA A 11 -2.09 -1.52 -1.03
N VAL A 12 -0.96 -2.15 -0.70
CA VAL A 12 0.28 -1.44 -0.34
C VAL A 12 0.80 -0.61 -1.51
N ASN A 13 0.81 -1.16 -2.73
CA ASN A 13 1.31 -0.46 -3.91
C ASN A 13 0.43 0.73 -4.30
N ARG A 14 -0.90 0.61 -4.18
CA ARG A 14 -1.83 1.71 -4.47
C ARG A 14 -1.75 2.82 -3.42
N ALA A 15 -1.64 2.47 -2.14
CA ALA A 15 -1.41 3.44 -1.08
C ALA A 15 -0.07 4.17 -1.26
N ALA A 16 1.00 3.45 -1.61
CA ALA A 16 2.31 4.03 -1.90
C ALA A 16 2.29 5.01 -3.10
N THR A 17 1.43 4.74 -4.08
CA THR A 17 1.22 5.60 -5.26
C THR A 17 0.41 6.85 -4.90
N LEU A 18 -0.64 6.70 -4.09
CA LEU A 18 -1.45 7.82 -3.58
C LEU A 18 -0.56 8.85 -2.87
N LEU A 19 0.26 8.40 -1.92
CA LEU A 19 1.13 9.29 -1.14
C LEU A 19 2.18 9.98 -2.02
N ARG A 20 2.74 9.28 -3.02
CA ARG A 20 3.70 9.87 -3.97
C ARG A 20 3.08 10.98 -4.83
N GLY A 21 1.83 10.79 -5.28
CA GLY A 21 1.15 11.74 -6.15
C GLY A 21 0.57 12.95 -5.42
N ALA A 22 -0.07 12.72 -4.28
CA ALA A 22 -0.79 13.78 -3.56
C ALA A 22 0.08 14.59 -2.60
N ARG A 23 1.20 14.02 -2.11
CA ARG A 23 2.07 14.61 -1.07
C ARG A 23 1.28 15.29 0.05
N PRO A 24 0.35 14.58 0.70
CA PRO A 24 -0.52 15.17 1.70
C PRO A 24 0.28 15.62 2.94
N THR A 25 -0.15 16.71 3.57
CA THR A 25 0.44 17.17 4.85
C THR A 25 0.20 16.17 5.99
N ASP A 26 -0.92 15.44 5.92
CA ASP A 26 -1.28 14.35 6.85
C ASP A 26 -1.47 13.05 6.04
N GLU A 27 -0.43 12.22 6.01
CA GLU A 27 -0.44 10.94 5.29
C GLU A 27 -1.48 9.97 5.88
N ASP A 28 -1.65 9.95 7.20
CA ASP A 28 -2.56 9.03 7.87
C ASP A 28 -4.03 9.36 7.59
N ALA A 29 -4.39 10.64 7.55
CA ALA A 29 -5.73 11.09 7.18
C ALA A 29 -6.04 10.74 5.72
N ALA A 30 -5.10 10.99 4.80
CA ALA A 30 -5.24 10.67 3.39
C ALA A 30 -5.40 9.15 3.16
N LEU A 31 -4.61 8.33 3.87
CA LEU A 31 -4.71 6.87 3.80
C LEU A 31 -6.05 6.37 4.36
N ARG A 32 -6.53 6.94 5.47
CA ARG A 32 -7.85 6.59 6.05
C ARG A 32 -8.98 6.91 5.09
N GLU A 33 -8.98 8.09 4.48
CA GLU A 33 -9.99 8.48 3.51
C GLU A 33 -9.96 7.57 2.26
N TRP A 34 -8.77 7.35 1.70
CA TRP A 34 -8.60 6.47 0.56
C TRP A 34 -9.07 5.05 0.85
N HIS A 35 -8.72 4.50 2.01
CA HIS A 35 -9.11 3.16 2.42
C HIS A 35 -10.63 3.04 2.56
N ALA A 36 -11.29 4.03 3.16
CA ALA A 36 -12.75 4.07 3.29
C ALA A 36 -13.47 4.10 1.94
N ARG A 37 -12.92 4.82 0.95
CA ARG A 37 -13.48 4.98 -0.40
C ARG A 37 -13.11 3.83 -1.36
N THR A 38 -12.08 3.05 -1.05
CA THR A 38 -11.53 2.03 -1.97
C THR A 38 -12.03 0.63 -1.61
N ARG A 39 -12.97 0.13 -2.42
CA ARG A 39 -13.72 -1.11 -2.15
C ARG A 39 -12.83 -2.34 -1.86
N PHE A 40 -11.76 -2.51 -2.62
CA PHE A 40 -10.84 -3.64 -2.46
C PHE A 40 -9.89 -3.43 -1.25
N ALA A 41 -9.46 -2.19 -0.99
CA ALA A 41 -8.57 -1.86 0.12
C ALA A 41 -9.22 -2.17 1.47
N ARG A 42 -10.54 -1.99 1.59
CA ARG A 42 -11.31 -2.37 2.80
C ARG A 42 -11.25 -3.84 3.18
N ARG A 43 -10.80 -4.71 2.26
CA ARG A 43 -10.59 -6.14 2.54
C ARG A 43 -9.24 -6.42 3.21
N VAL A 44 -8.36 -5.42 3.28
CA VAL A 44 -7.04 -5.48 3.91
C VAL A 44 -7.05 -4.54 5.13
N PRO A 45 -6.54 -4.95 6.29
CA PRO A 45 -6.47 -4.07 7.45
C PRO A 45 -5.58 -2.86 7.18
N LEU A 46 -6.11 -1.64 7.39
CA LEU A 46 -5.37 -0.41 7.11
C LEU A 46 -4.06 -0.31 7.89
N HIS A 47 -4.06 -0.73 9.15
CA HIS A 47 -2.87 -0.68 10.00
C HIS A 47 -1.72 -1.54 9.47
N GLU A 48 -2.01 -2.67 8.81
CA GLU A 48 -0.98 -3.51 8.18
C GLU A 48 -0.39 -2.81 6.95
N VAL A 49 -1.23 -2.13 6.15
CA VAL A 49 -0.77 -1.34 5.00
C VAL A 49 0.14 -0.20 5.46
N VAL A 50 -0.28 0.56 6.49
CA VAL A 50 0.50 1.65 7.08
C VAL A 50 1.86 1.14 7.58
N ALA A 51 1.88 0.01 8.30
CA ALA A 51 3.12 -0.59 8.80
C ALA A 51 4.10 -0.98 7.69
N ARG A 52 3.64 -1.30 6.47
CA ARG A 52 4.54 -1.56 5.34
C ARG A 52 5.03 -0.27 4.69
N LEU A 53 4.17 0.75 4.60
CA LEU A 53 4.52 2.06 4.04
C LEU A 53 5.61 2.77 4.84
N THR A 54 5.62 2.65 6.17
CA THR A 54 6.65 3.26 7.02
C THR A 54 8.05 2.67 6.79
N SER A 55 8.13 1.42 6.32
CA SER A 55 9.40 0.75 5.97
C SER A 55 9.85 0.96 4.52
N ARG A 56 9.12 1.77 3.74
CA ARG A 56 9.38 1.93 2.31
C ARG A 56 10.66 2.74 2.06
N PRO A 57 11.61 2.22 1.27
CA PRO A 57 12.77 3.01 0.86
C PRO A 57 12.39 4.16 -0.09
N PRO A 58 13.16 5.26 -0.13
CA PRO A 58 12.98 6.30 -1.14
C PRO A 58 13.28 5.76 -2.55
N GLY A 59 12.61 6.33 -3.56
CA GLY A 59 12.77 5.96 -4.98
C GLY A 59 11.68 5.02 -5.51
N ASP A 60 12.01 4.31 -6.59
CA ASP A 60 11.10 3.39 -7.27
C ASP A 60 11.14 1.99 -6.64
N TRP A 61 10.11 1.71 -5.84
CA TRP A 61 9.91 0.44 -5.13
C TRP A 61 8.44 0.04 -5.16
N HIS A 62 8.21 -1.27 -5.15
CA HIS A 62 6.89 -1.88 -4.99
C HIS A 62 6.94 -3.02 -3.97
N TRP A 63 5.85 -3.25 -3.27
CA TRP A 63 5.68 -4.36 -2.34
C TRP A 63 5.28 -5.64 -3.09
N SER A 64 5.84 -6.78 -2.69
CA SER A 64 5.46 -8.08 -3.22
C SER A 64 5.69 -9.19 -2.19
N GLY A 65 4.79 -10.17 -2.14
CA GLY A 65 4.88 -11.35 -1.28
C GLY A 65 3.85 -11.40 -0.16
N GLY A 66 2.73 -10.68 -0.31
CA GLY A 66 1.64 -10.67 0.65
C GLY A 66 2.00 -9.97 1.97
N PRO A 67 1.32 -10.29 3.08
CA PRO A 67 1.57 -9.69 4.38
C PRO A 67 3.01 -9.83 4.89
N ASN A 68 3.70 -10.90 4.48
CA ASN A 68 5.10 -11.20 4.82
C ASN A 68 6.09 -10.88 3.68
N GLY A 69 5.64 -10.08 2.71
CA GLY A 69 6.42 -9.67 1.56
C GLY A 69 7.55 -8.69 1.90
N ALA A 70 8.13 -8.12 0.84
CA ALA A 70 9.17 -7.11 0.96
C ALA A 70 9.08 -6.07 -0.15
N TRP A 71 9.70 -4.92 0.09
CA TRP A 71 9.96 -3.94 -0.95
C TRP A 71 10.95 -4.50 -1.98
N ARG A 72 10.55 -4.50 -3.24
CA ARG A 72 11.34 -4.87 -4.41
C ARG A 72 11.66 -3.62 -5.23
N PRO A 73 12.91 -3.50 -5.72
CA PRO A 73 13.30 -2.34 -6.52
C PRO A 73 12.56 -2.33 -7.86
N GLY A 74 12.32 -1.13 -8.38
CA GLY A 74 11.62 -0.90 -9.63
C GLY A 74 10.09 -0.83 -9.49
N LYS A 75 9.41 -0.76 -10.64
CA LYS A 75 7.96 -0.69 -10.72
C LYS A 75 7.34 -2.09 -10.64
N ALA A 76 6.18 -2.19 -9.99
CA ALA A 76 5.40 -3.42 -9.99
C ALA A 76 5.11 -3.86 -11.44
N ARG A 77 5.31 -5.15 -11.74
CA ARG A 77 5.03 -5.71 -13.07
C ARG A 77 3.54 -5.81 -13.40
N PHE A 78 2.64 -5.59 -12.44
CA PHE A 78 1.19 -5.70 -12.61
C PHE A 78 0.43 -4.52 -11.96
N PRO A 79 -0.72 -4.11 -12.53
CA PRO A 79 -1.44 -2.85 -12.23
C PRO A 79 -2.32 -2.87 -10.97
#